data_AF-A0A2G9RR12-F1
#
_entry.id   AF-A0A2G9RR12-F1
#
_cell.length_a   1.000
_cell.length_b   1.000
_cell.length_c   1.000
_cell.angle_alpha   90.00
_cell.angle_beta   90.00
_cell.angle_gamma   90.00
#
_symmetry.space_group_name_H-M   'P 1'
#
loop_
_entity.id
_entity.type
_entity.pdbx_description
1 polymer ?
#
loop_
_entity_poly.entity_id
_entity_poly.type
_entity_poly.pdbx_seq_one_letter_code
_entity_poly.pdbx_strand_id
1 'polypeptide(L)'
;MSSRYCLLSFLLLLLFLWTQSKNFFPYFSQARAVSNQVVSYNNSLPTVDKDRSLMFMQWGQFLDHDTDLSPDTPARSGFFEGVDCETSCAQTHPCFPLPIPANDSRIKNQSDCIPLFRSAPVCNLVTPLREQINVLTSFVDGSQVYGSDLALATKLRNTTNNLGLLAVNRNYTDNGRSFLPFSGNNGDVCTMTNTSARIPCFLAGRSPFCLSAPRLTFRHWVRRMDFSSVKQAHAPTVSISGNNVQKITYKDWLPLLLGSEMSHVLPPHIGYNDEEDPRISNAFTIAFRMGHTLVHPVVYRLGDGYRPHPTNPAVPLHQTFFSTWRIVKEGKLAHYDNVTCQLVGGVQRQ
;
A
#
# COMPACT_ATOMS: atom_id res chain seq x y z
N MET A 1 -22.28 -27.36 -4.29
CA MET A 1 -20.82 -27.41 -4.02
C MET A 1 -20.12 -27.56 -5.35
N SER A 2 -19.01 -26.85 -5.58
CA SER A 2 -18.35 -26.64 -6.89
C SER A 2 -18.95 -25.50 -7.74
N SER A 3 -18.54 -24.25 -7.45
CA SER A 3 -18.54 -23.10 -8.40
C SER A 3 -17.96 -21.80 -7.78
N ARG A 4 -17.37 -21.82 -6.58
CA ARG A 4 -16.83 -20.60 -5.92
C ARG A 4 -15.31 -20.53 -5.80
N TYR A 5 -14.59 -21.56 -6.23
CA TYR A 5 -13.12 -21.61 -6.15
C TYR A 5 -12.42 -21.27 -7.47
N CYS A 6 -13.14 -21.00 -8.55
CA CYS A 6 -12.55 -20.78 -9.88
C CYS A 6 -12.16 -19.32 -10.19
N LEU A 7 -12.58 -18.35 -9.37
CA LEU A 7 -12.31 -16.93 -9.63
C LEU A 7 -11.00 -16.42 -9.00
N LEU A 8 -10.49 -17.07 -7.94
CA LEU A 8 -9.19 -16.69 -7.36
C LEU A 8 -8.00 -17.23 -8.17
N SER A 9 -8.16 -18.33 -8.91
CA SER A 9 -7.06 -18.94 -9.67
C SER A 9 -6.72 -18.23 -10.97
N PHE A 10 -7.55 -17.30 -11.47
CA PHE A 10 -7.29 -16.59 -12.74
C PHE A 10 -6.45 -15.32 -12.60
N LEU A 11 -6.28 -14.78 -11.38
CA LEU A 11 -5.41 -13.62 -11.14
C LEU A 11 -3.92 -14.00 -10.97
N LEU A 12 -3.62 -15.30 -10.88
CA LEU A 12 -2.31 -15.83 -10.48
C LEU A 12 -1.39 -16.26 -11.63
N LEU A 13 -1.82 -16.14 -12.89
CA LEU A 13 -0.95 -16.42 -14.04
C LEU A 13 -1.01 -15.26 -15.02
N LEU A 14 0.00 -14.40 -15.06
CA LEU A 14 0.35 -13.63 -16.27
C LEU A 14 1.72 -12.93 -16.20
N LEU A 15 2.69 -13.50 -15.48
CA LEU A 15 4.08 -13.01 -15.51
C LEU A 15 5.06 -14.17 -15.59
N PHE A 16 5.04 -14.91 -16.70
CA PHE A 16 6.16 -15.77 -17.08
C PHE A 16 6.68 -15.35 -18.47
N LEU A 17 7.99 -15.10 -18.51
CA LEU A 17 8.89 -15.03 -19.66
C LEU A 17 8.22 -14.83 -21.03
N TRP A 18 8.12 -13.57 -21.48
CA TRP A 18 7.65 -13.26 -22.82
C TRP A 18 8.80 -12.90 -23.77
N THR A 19 8.89 -13.66 -24.85
CA THR A 19 9.27 -13.18 -26.18
C THR A 19 8.09 -13.49 -27.10
N GLN A 20 7.84 -12.68 -28.15
CA GLN A 20 6.81 -12.94 -29.18
C GLN A 20 6.84 -14.36 -29.77
N SER A 21 7.92 -15.12 -29.55
CA SER A 21 8.23 -16.40 -30.18
C SER A 21 8.12 -17.65 -29.30
N LYS A 22 7.87 -17.56 -27.97
CA LYS A 22 7.78 -18.75 -27.11
C LYS A 22 6.34 -19.07 -26.70
N ASN A 23 5.66 -19.79 -27.59
CA ASN A 23 4.28 -20.29 -27.43
C ASN A 23 4.26 -21.63 -26.68
N PHE A 24 3.88 -21.62 -25.39
CA PHE A 24 3.33 -22.82 -24.73
C PHE A 24 1.79 -22.78 -24.66
N PHE A 25 1.21 -21.57 -24.73
CA PHE A 25 -0.19 -21.32 -25.06
C PHE A 25 -0.23 -20.22 -26.13
N PRO A 26 -1.00 -20.36 -27.22
CA PRO A 26 -0.89 -19.46 -28.38
C PRO A 26 -1.35 -18.02 -28.11
N TYR A 27 -1.92 -17.69 -26.94
CA TYR A 27 -2.35 -16.34 -26.61
C TYR A 27 -2.23 -16.08 -25.10
N PHE A 28 -1.13 -15.45 -24.67
CA PHE A 28 -1.19 -14.72 -23.40
C PHE A 28 -2.09 -13.51 -23.60
N SER A 29 -3.23 -13.47 -22.90
CA SER A 29 -4.14 -12.33 -22.95
C SER A 29 -3.44 -11.07 -22.42
N GLN A 30 -3.59 -9.96 -23.12
CA GLN A 30 -3.08 -8.66 -22.65
C GLN A 30 -3.71 -8.32 -21.30
N ALA A 31 -2.91 -7.93 -20.30
CA ALA A 31 -3.40 -7.67 -18.95
C ALA A 31 -4.53 -6.61 -18.93
N ARG A 32 -4.43 -5.58 -19.77
CA ARG A 32 -5.49 -4.57 -19.93
C ARG A 32 -6.78 -5.15 -20.53
N ALA A 33 -6.68 -6.09 -21.47
CA ALA A 33 -7.84 -6.77 -22.03
C ALA A 33 -8.55 -7.63 -20.96
N VAL A 34 -7.78 -8.38 -20.16
CA VAL A 34 -8.32 -9.15 -19.03
C VAL A 34 -9.00 -8.21 -18.02
N SER A 35 -8.38 -7.07 -17.70
CA SER A 35 -8.98 -6.05 -16.83
C SER A 35 -10.32 -5.53 -17.39
N ASN A 36 -10.38 -5.22 -18.69
CA ASN A 36 -11.60 -4.73 -19.33
C ASN A 36 -12.72 -5.77 -19.36
N GLN A 37 -12.41 -7.06 -19.56
CA GLN A 37 -13.41 -8.11 -19.75
C GLN A 37 -13.82 -8.80 -18.44
N VAL A 38 -12.92 -8.92 -17.47
CA VAL A 38 -13.13 -9.71 -16.25
C VAL A 38 -13.29 -8.85 -15.01
N VAL A 39 -12.47 -7.80 -14.87
CA VAL A 39 -12.42 -6.98 -13.64
C VAL A 39 -13.40 -5.81 -13.71
N SER A 40 -13.60 -5.23 -14.89
CA SER A 40 -14.51 -4.11 -15.09
C SER A 40 -15.94 -4.49 -14.70
N TYR A 41 -16.59 -3.66 -13.90
CA TYR A 41 -17.99 -3.81 -13.53
C TYR A 41 -18.74 -2.50 -13.79
N ASN A 42 -19.98 -2.58 -14.30
CA ASN A 42 -20.75 -1.41 -14.77
C ASN A 42 -21.88 -1.00 -13.82
N ASN A 43 -21.90 -1.53 -12.59
CA ASN A 43 -22.91 -1.13 -11.62
C ASN A 43 -22.53 0.23 -11.02
N SER A 44 -23.47 1.19 -11.09
CA SER A 44 -23.32 2.54 -10.54
C SER A 44 -23.02 2.57 -9.04
N LEU A 45 -23.32 1.48 -8.33
CA LEU A 45 -23.07 1.31 -6.90
C LEU A 45 -22.36 -0.03 -6.65
N PRO A 46 -21.20 -0.03 -5.94
CA PRO A 46 -20.54 -1.25 -5.53
C PRO A 46 -21.40 -2.00 -4.49
N THR A 47 -21.31 -3.33 -4.49
CA THR A 47 -21.88 -4.13 -3.40
C THR A 47 -21.07 -3.89 -2.14
N VAL A 48 -21.71 -3.37 -1.10
CA VAL A 48 -21.07 -3.09 0.19
C VAL A 48 -21.04 -4.36 1.04
N ASP A 49 -19.86 -4.67 1.59
CA ASP A 49 -19.69 -5.72 2.60
C ASP A 49 -20.36 -5.27 3.91
N LYS A 50 -21.29 -6.07 4.43
CA LYS A 50 -22.05 -5.76 5.65
C LYS A 50 -21.34 -6.19 6.93
N ASP A 51 -20.35 -7.07 6.81
CA ASP A 51 -19.65 -7.70 7.92
C ASP A 51 -18.19 -7.25 8.02
N ARG A 52 -17.72 -6.40 7.10
CA ARG A 52 -16.37 -5.83 7.10
C ARG A 52 -16.41 -4.32 6.93
N SER A 53 -15.75 -3.63 7.83
CA SER A 53 -15.55 -2.19 7.68
C SER A 53 -14.40 -1.89 6.71
N LEU A 54 -14.32 -0.65 6.22
CA LEU A 54 -13.20 -0.22 5.38
C LEU A 54 -11.84 -0.31 6.11
N MET A 55 -11.81 -0.39 7.45
CA MET A 55 -10.60 -0.69 8.22
C MET A 55 -10.01 -2.05 7.84
N PHE A 56 -10.84 -3.04 7.52
CA PHE A 56 -10.37 -4.37 7.17
C PHE A 56 -9.48 -4.34 5.92
N MET A 57 -9.92 -3.65 4.85
CA MET A 57 -9.09 -3.39 3.67
C MET A 57 -7.82 -2.62 4.04
N GLN A 58 -7.98 -1.59 4.87
CA GLN A 58 -6.90 -0.67 5.15
C GLN A 58 -5.80 -1.29 6.01
N TRP A 59 -6.15 -2.18 6.93
CA TRP A 59 -5.21 -2.97 7.72
C TRP A 59 -4.41 -3.94 6.83
N GLY A 60 -5.06 -4.60 5.87
CA GLY A 60 -4.36 -5.47 4.92
C GLY A 60 -3.26 -4.73 4.15
N GLN A 61 -3.55 -3.52 3.66
CA GLN A 61 -2.53 -2.68 3.01
C GLN A 61 -1.44 -2.21 4.00
N PHE A 62 -1.80 -1.89 5.24
CA PHE A 62 -0.82 -1.48 6.25
C PHE A 62 0.14 -2.62 6.63
N LEU A 63 -0.36 -3.85 6.64
CA LEU A 63 0.41 -5.07 6.88
C LEU A 63 1.30 -5.45 5.70
N ASP A 64 0.77 -5.40 4.47
CA ASP A 64 1.55 -5.58 3.22
C ASP A 64 2.78 -4.66 3.21
N HIS A 65 2.56 -3.42 3.67
CA HIS A 65 3.62 -2.43 3.75
C HIS A 65 4.67 -2.67 4.85
N ASP A 66 4.45 -3.63 5.75
CA ASP A 66 5.40 -4.11 6.74
C ASP A 66 6.27 -5.25 6.18
N THR A 67 5.71 -6.08 5.30
CA THR A 67 6.31 -7.37 4.94
C THR A 67 7.04 -7.36 3.61
N ASP A 68 6.59 -6.56 2.63
CA ASP A 68 7.20 -6.59 1.30
C ASP A 68 7.17 -5.27 0.52
N LEU A 69 8.30 -4.98 -0.12
CA LEU A 69 8.45 -3.96 -1.15
C LEU A 69 9.45 -4.44 -2.19
N SER A 70 8.95 -4.69 -3.40
CA SER A 70 9.80 -4.87 -4.57
C SER A 70 10.04 -3.50 -5.22
N PRO A 71 11.26 -2.93 -5.18
CA PRO A 71 11.53 -1.66 -5.82
C PRO A 71 11.52 -1.83 -7.34
N ASP A 72 11.06 -0.80 -8.04
CA ASP A 72 11.21 -0.73 -9.49
C ASP A 72 12.67 -0.48 -9.88
N THR A 73 13.05 -0.93 -11.07
CA THR A 73 14.36 -0.57 -11.62
C THR A 73 14.33 0.94 -11.90
N PRO A 74 15.21 1.76 -11.30
CA PRO A 74 15.09 3.22 -11.37
C PRO A 74 15.03 3.73 -12.81
N ALA A 75 14.20 4.75 -13.08
CA ALA A 75 14.11 5.39 -14.40
C ALA A 75 15.47 5.89 -14.94
N ARG A 76 16.43 6.21 -14.06
CA ARG A 76 17.82 6.53 -14.42
C ARG A 76 18.54 5.41 -15.19
N SER A 77 18.14 4.15 -15.05
CA SER A 77 18.64 3.06 -15.92
C SER A 77 18.21 3.25 -17.37
N GLY A 78 16.97 3.71 -17.60
CA GLY A 78 16.48 4.10 -18.92
C GLY A 78 17.22 5.31 -19.52
N PHE A 79 17.80 6.19 -18.69
CA PHE A 79 18.66 7.28 -19.18
C PHE A 79 19.95 6.78 -19.85
N PHE A 80 20.48 5.61 -19.44
CA PHE A 80 21.62 4.98 -20.12
C PHE A 80 21.22 4.33 -21.46
N GLU A 81 19.96 3.95 -21.64
CA GLU A 81 19.40 3.42 -22.90
C GLU A 81 18.58 4.46 -23.70
N GLY A 82 18.45 5.70 -23.20
CA GLY A 82 17.71 6.80 -23.84
C GLY A 82 16.18 6.73 -23.79
N VAL A 83 15.57 5.78 -23.06
CA VAL A 83 14.11 5.60 -22.99
C VAL A 83 13.58 5.85 -21.58
N ASP A 84 12.64 6.78 -21.47
CA ASP A 84 11.85 7.00 -20.26
C ASP A 84 10.53 6.23 -20.32
N CYS A 85 10.35 5.25 -19.42
CA CYS A 85 9.16 4.39 -19.44
C CYS A 85 7.88 5.11 -18.99
N GLU A 86 7.97 6.30 -18.36
CA GLU A 86 6.78 7.09 -18.02
C GLU A 86 6.13 7.71 -19.27
N THR A 87 6.94 7.99 -20.29
CA THR A 87 6.53 8.73 -21.49
C THR A 87 6.59 7.91 -22.77
N SER A 88 7.36 6.82 -22.79
CA SER A 88 7.56 5.96 -23.96
C SER A 88 6.83 4.62 -23.84
N CYS A 89 6.25 4.20 -24.96
CA CYS A 89 5.69 2.85 -25.13
C CYS A 89 6.69 1.85 -25.74
N ALA A 90 7.97 2.22 -25.82
CA ALA A 90 9.02 1.31 -26.25
C ALA A 90 9.25 0.22 -25.21
N GLN A 91 9.23 -1.04 -25.64
CA GLN A 91 9.54 -2.18 -24.79
C GLN A 91 11.05 -2.46 -24.80
N THR A 92 11.80 -1.66 -24.05
CA THR A 92 13.24 -1.86 -23.77
C THR A 92 13.49 -1.93 -22.27
N HIS A 93 14.64 -2.42 -21.82
CA HIS A 93 14.94 -2.43 -20.39
C HIS A 93 15.03 -1.00 -19.82
N PRO A 94 14.41 -0.67 -18.67
CA PRO A 94 13.59 -1.50 -17.77
C PRO A 94 12.07 -1.47 -18.05
N CYS A 95 11.64 -0.82 -19.13
CA CYS A 95 10.25 -0.65 -19.53
C CYS A 95 9.58 -1.97 -19.96
N PHE A 96 8.35 -2.18 -19.49
CA PHE A 96 7.49 -3.28 -19.92
C PHE A 96 6.04 -2.80 -20.11
N PRO A 97 5.81 -1.82 -21.00
CA PRO A 97 4.53 -1.13 -21.11
C PRO A 97 3.39 -2.10 -21.44
N LEU A 98 2.22 -1.87 -20.85
CA LEU A 98 1.03 -2.68 -21.15
C LEU A 98 0.37 -2.13 -22.43
N PRO A 99 0.26 -2.94 -23.49
CA PRO A 99 -0.38 -2.51 -24.73
C PRO A 99 -1.89 -2.29 -24.53
N ILE A 100 -2.45 -1.40 -25.34
CA ILE A 100 -3.87 -1.06 -25.30
C ILE A 100 -4.64 -1.97 -26.27
N PRO A 101 -5.63 -2.75 -25.76
CA PRO A 101 -6.41 -3.63 -26.61
C PRO A 101 -7.33 -2.83 -27.52
N ALA A 102 -7.78 -3.46 -28.62
CA ALA A 102 -8.82 -2.89 -29.46
C ALA A 102 -10.09 -2.64 -28.64
N ASN A 103 -10.79 -1.55 -28.96
CA ASN A 103 -12.03 -1.13 -28.30
C ASN A 103 -11.90 -0.90 -26.78
N ASP A 104 -10.72 -0.50 -26.29
CA ASP A 104 -10.56 -0.12 -24.88
C ASP A 104 -11.57 0.99 -24.50
N SER A 105 -12.20 0.83 -23.34
CA SER A 105 -13.26 1.74 -22.88
C SER A 105 -12.74 3.15 -22.59
N ARG A 106 -11.47 3.29 -22.22
CA ARG A 106 -10.85 4.55 -21.78
C ARG A 106 -9.80 5.07 -22.75
N ILE A 107 -8.83 4.26 -23.15
CA ILE A 107 -7.72 4.70 -24.02
C ILE A 107 -8.04 4.34 -25.47
N LYS A 108 -8.43 5.33 -26.29
CA LYS A 108 -8.85 5.07 -27.67
C LYS A 108 -7.68 4.91 -28.65
N ASN A 109 -6.53 5.52 -28.34
CA ASN A 109 -5.33 5.39 -29.16
C ASN A 109 -4.62 4.06 -28.85
N GLN A 110 -4.62 3.12 -29.78
CA GLN A 110 -3.95 1.83 -29.60
C GLN A 110 -2.42 1.92 -29.65
N SER A 111 -1.88 3.02 -30.17
CA SER A 111 -0.43 3.30 -30.14
C SER A 111 0.04 3.82 -28.77
N ASP A 112 -0.90 4.12 -27.87
CA ASP A 112 -0.62 4.47 -26.47
C ASP A 112 -0.37 3.18 -25.64
N CYS A 113 0.00 3.34 -24.38
CA CYS A 113 0.24 2.24 -23.46
C CYS A 113 0.02 2.67 -22.00
N ILE A 114 -0.04 1.70 -21.09
CA ILE A 114 0.06 1.98 -19.65
C ILE A 114 1.53 1.77 -19.24
N PRO A 115 2.22 2.81 -18.72
CA PRO A 115 3.58 2.70 -18.22
C PRO A 115 3.74 1.59 -17.18
N LEU A 116 4.81 0.81 -17.31
CA LEU A 116 5.17 -0.21 -16.33
C LEU A 116 6.70 -0.39 -16.34
N PHE A 117 7.26 -0.40 -15.15
CA PHE A 117 8.68 -0.66 -14.91
C PHE A 117 8.85 -2.09 -14.41
N ARG A 118 9.89 -2.78 -14.88
CA ARG A 118 10.26 -4.07 -14.29
C ARG A 118 10.87 -3.85 -12.90
N SER A 119 10.44 -4.65 -11.92
CA SER A 119 11.05 -4.66 -10.59
C SER A 119 12.55 -4.97 -10.66
N ALA A 120 13.32 -4.34 -9.79
CA ALA A 120 14.77 -4.47 -9.74
C ALA A 120 15.18 -5.94 -9.55
N PRO A 121 16.13 -6.46 -10.34
CA PRO A 121 16.62 -7.81 -10.16
C PRO A 121 17.57 -7.88 -8.96
N VAL A 122 17.59 -9.01 -8.25
CA VAL A 122 18.71 -9.37 -7.38
C VAL A 122 19.80 -10.05 -8.20
N CYS A 123 21.06 -9.76 -7.89
CA CYS A 123 22.19 -10.49 -8.47
C CYS A 123 22.29 -11.86 -7.78
N ASN A 124 21.77 -12.90 -8.43
CA ASN A 124 21.90 -14.27 -7.96
C ASN A 124 23.17 -14.89 -8.57
N LEU A 125 24.19 -15.11 -7.74
CA LEU A 125 25.45 -15.72 -8.16
C LEU A 125 25.36 -17.24 -8.35
N VAL A 126 24.26 -17.86 -7.90
CA VAL A 126 24.05 -19.32 -7.88
C VAL A 126 23.18 -19.78 -9.04
N THR A 127 22.17 -18.99 -9.43
CA THR A 127 21.28 -19.34 -10.54
C THR A 127 21.17 -18.20 -11.55
N PRO A 128 21.07 -18.49 -12.85
CA PRO A 128 20.84 -17.48 -13.88
C PRO A 128 19.40 -16.97 -13.91
N LEU A 129 18.52 -17.45 -13.02
CA LEU A 129 17.12 -17.06 -12.97
C LEU A 129 16.98 -15.69 -12.30
N ARG A 130 16.23 -14.79 -12.95
CA ARG A 130 15.95 -13.45 -12.42
C ARG A 130 15.00 -13.56 -11.23
N GLU A 131 15.49 -13.20 -10.06
CA GLU A 131 14.66 -12.98 -8.87
C GLU A 131 14.49 -11.49 -8.56
N GLN A 132 13.51 -11.17 -7.72
CA GLN A 132 13.26 -9.82 -7.23
C GLN A 132 13.79 -9.69 -5.80
N ILE A 133 14.03 -8.45 -5.38
CA ILE A 133 14.46 -8.14 -4.01
C ILE A 133 13.29 -7.61 -3.20
N ASN A 134 13.14 -8.11 -1.98
CA ASN A 134 12.36 -7.43 -0.95
C ASN A 134 13.29 -6.47 -0.18
N VAL A 135 12.99 -5.17 -0.20
CA VAL A 135 13.79 -4.18 0.55
C VAL A 135 13.27 -3.93 1.97
N LEU A 136 12.22 -4.63 2.39
CA LEU A 136 11.73 -4.60 3.77
C LEU A 136 12.21 -5.82 4.56
N THR A 137 12.02 -5.76 5.88
CA THR A 137 12.05 -6.95 6.72
C THR A 137 10.81 -7.81 6.42
N SER A 138 10.93 -9.13 6.46
CA SER A 138 9.79 -10.03 6.21
C SER A 138 8.90 -10.21 7.44
N PHE A 139 9.39 -9.82 8.62
CA PHE A 139 8.69 -9.98 9.88
C PHE A 139 7.59 -8.92 10.02
N VAL A 140 6.54 -9.27 10.76
CA VAL A 140 5.55 -8.29 11.23
C VAL A 140 6.16 -7.58 12.44
N ASP A 141 6.98 -6.55 12.18
CA ASP A 141 7.80 -5.88 13.19
C ASP A 141 7.55 -4.37 13.32
N GLY A 142 6.68 -3.80 12.49
CA GLY A 142 6.40 -2.37 12.48
C GLY A 142 7.36 -1.57 11.59
N SER A 143 8.04 -2.19 10.62
CA SER A 143 8.98 -1.56 9.70
C SER A 143 8.36 -0.45 8.85
N GLN A 144 7.06 -0.50 8.56
CA GLN A 144 6.33 0.60 7.91
C GLN A 144 6.30 1.88 8.78
N VAL A 145 6.53 1.76 10.08
CA VAL A 145 6.71 2.87 11.03
C VAL A 145 8.19 3.20 11.24
N TYR A 146 9.03 2.19 11.47
CA TYR A 146 10.40 2.36 11.97
C TYR A 146 11.50 2.35 10.92
N GLY A 147 11.22 1.86 9.71
CA GLY A 147 12.20 1.65 8.65
C GLY A 147 12.85 0.28 8.69
N SER A 148 13.23 -0.22 7.51
CA SER A 148 13.96 -1.48 7.33
C SER A 148 15.47 -1.27 7.09
N ASP A 149 15.94 -0.02 7.12
CA ASP A 149 17.35 0.33 7.04
C ASP A 149 17.74 1.33 8.13
N LEU A 150 19.00 1.26 8.56
CA LEU A 150 19.51 2.03 9.70
C LEU A 150 19.51 3.55 9.45
N ALA A 151 19.73 3.98 8.20
CA ALA A 151 19.80 5.39 7.86
C ALA A 151 18.41 6.03 7.93
N LEU A 152 17.39 5.38 7.36
CA LEU A 152 16.00 5.80 7.46
C LEU A 152 15.49 5.73 8.89
N ALA A 153 15.76 4.64 9.61
CA ALA A 153 15.39 4.51 11.02
C ALA A 153 15.98 5.65 11.87
N THR A 154 17.23 6.05 11.62
CA THR A 154 17.85 7.20 12.29
C THR A 154 17.19 8.52 11.90
N LYS A 155 16.85 8.71 10.62
CA LYS A 155 16.16 9.91 10.13
C LYS A 155 14.73 10.05 10.71
N LEU A 156 14.08 8.92 10.98
CA LEU A 156 12.75 8.87 11.60
C LEU A 156 12.77 9.16 13.09
N ARG A 157 13.95 9.27 13.72
CA ARG A 157 14.10 9.58 15.16
C ARG A 157 14.20 11.06 15.43
N ASN A 158 13.65 11.45 16.57
CA ASN A 158 14.01 12.70 17.20
C ASN A 158 15.33 12.52 17.96
N THR A 159 16.42 12.98 17.35
CA THR A 159 17.77 12.90 17.91
C THR A 159 18.17 14.13 18.74
N THR A 160 17.25 15.09 18.94
CA THR A 160 17.57 16.33 19.68
C THR A 160 17.46 16.17 21.20
N ASN A 161 16.96 15.02 21.68
CA ASN A 161 16.83 14.72 23.10
C ASN A 161 16.93 13.20 23.36
N ASN A 162 17.01 12.83 24.64
CA ASN A 162 17.15 11.44 25.08
C ASN A 162 15.81 10.74 25.38
N LEU A 163 14.68 11.29 24.91
CA LEU A 163 13.36 10.70 25.14
C LEU A 163 13.09 9.50 24.22
N GLY A 164 13.90 9.33 23.18
CA GLY A 164 13.79 8.27 22.18
C GLY A 164 12.66 8.49 21.18
N LEU A 165 12.05 9.67 21.07
CA LEU A 165 10.84 9.83 20.27
C LEU A 165 11.05 9.69 18.76
N LEU A 166 10.00 9.41 18.01
CA LEU A 166 10.02 9.60 16.56
C LEU A 166 10.01 11.10 16.21
N ALA A 167 10.60 11.43 15.06
CA ALA A 167 10.56 12.75 14.49
C ALA A 167 9.12 13.09 14.10
N VAL A 168 8.75 14.36 14.26
CA VAL A 168 7.40 14.86 13.99
C VAL A 168 7.46 16.10 13.10
N ASN A 169 6.32 16.42 12.48
CA ASN A 169 6.20 17.65 11.70
C ASN A 169 6.40 18.87 12.58
N ARG A 170 7.24 19.81 12.12
CA ARG A 170 7.51 21.07 12.83
C ARG A 170 6.60 22.21 12.37
N ASN A 171 5.96 22.08 11.21
CA ASN A 171 5.22 23.16 10.56
C ASN A 171 3.72 23.03 10.76
N TYR A 172 3.22 21.81 10.96
CA TYR A 172 1.80 21.51 11.05
C TYR A 172 1.48 20.58 12.22
N THR A 173 0.36 20.85 12.86
CA THR A 173 -0.25 19.99 13.88
C THR A 173 -1.74 19.83 13.60
N ASP A 174 -2.33 18.81 14.23
CA ASP A 174 -3.75 18.50 14.15
C ASP A 174 -4.38 18.63 15.54
N ASN A 175 -4.88 19.83 15.86
CA ASN A 175 -5.44 20.16 17.18
C ASN A 175 -4.51 19.77 18.34
N GLY A 176 -3.23 20.14 18.22
CA GLY A 176 -2.19 19.83 19.21
C GLY A 176 -1.52 18.47 19.02
N ARG A 177 -2.01 17.60 18.13
CA ARG A 177 -1.38 16.31 17.82
C ARG A 177 -0.35 16.43 16.69
N SER A 178 0.71 15.65 16.80
CA SER A 178 1.79 15.63 15.80
C SER A 178 1.38 14.95 14.49
N PHE A 179 1.78 15.55 13.37
CA PHE A 179 1.84 14.85 12.09
C PHE A 179 3.20 14.18 11.88
N LEU A 180 3.27 13.27 10.90
CA LEU A 180 4.54 12.80 10.37
C LEU A 180 5.41 13.96 9.84
N PRO A 181 6.74 13.85 9.94
CA PRO A 181 7.64 14.77 9.27
C PRO A 181 7.45 14.68 7.75
N PHE A 182 7.85 15.71 7.01
CA PHE A 182 7.87 15.66 5.54
C PHE A 182 9.16 15.00 5.04
N SER A 183 9.10 14.39 3.85
CA SER A 183 10.25 13.73 3.20
C SER A 183 11.45 14.67 2.96
N GLY A 184 11.15 15.96 2.75
CA GLY A 184 12.13 17.03 2.48
C GLY A 184 12.40 17.29 0.99
N ASN A 185 11.75 16.53 0.09
CA ASN A 185 12.01 16.64 -1.35
C ASN A 185 11.08 17.67 -2.00
N ASN A 186 11.61 18.87 -2.29
CA ASN A 186 10.92 19.86 -3.11
C ASN A 186 10.59 19.24 -4.49
N GLY A 187 9.32 19.27 -4.89
CA GLY A 187 8.86 18.72 -6.17
C GLY A 187 8.45 17.24 -6.14
N ASP A 188 8.20 16.66 -4.97
CA ASP A 188 7.59 15.33 -4.91
C ASP A 188 6.15 15.30 -5.47
N VAL A 189 5.67 14.11 -5.82
CA VAL A 189 4.34 13.88 -6.42
C VAL A 189 3.20 14.47 -5.58
N CYS A 190 3.35 14.54 -4.26
CA CYS A 190 2.32 15.11 -3.39
C CYS A 190 2.15 16.61 -3.60
N THR A 191 3.25 17.34 -3.84
CA THR A 191 3.19 18.78 -4.18
C THR A 191 2.49 19.06 -5.51
N MET A 192 2.48 18.09 -6.43
CA MET A 192 1.82 18.20 -7.75
C MET A 192 0.29 18.05 -7.65
N THR A 193 -0.22 17.36 -6.62
CA THR A 193 -1.68 17.15 -6.44
C THR A 193 -2.44 18.44 -6.14
N ASN A 194 -1.76 19.44 -5.57
CA ASN A 194 -2.30 20.79 -5.34
C ASN A 194 -1.15 21.79 -5.30
N THR A 195 -0.88 22.42 -6.45
CA THR A 195 0.24 23.34 -6.66
C THR A 195 0.10 24.67 -5.90
N SER A 196 -1.10 24.98 -5.41
CA SER A 196 -1.35 26.12 -4.51
C SER A 196 -1.02 25.76 -3.05
N ALA A 197 -1.38 24.56 -2.59
CA ALA A 197 -1.13 24.12 -1.23
C ALA A 197 0.33 23.69 -0.98
N ARG A 198 0.97 23.10 -2.01
CA ARG A 198 2.38 22.65 -2.01
C ARG A 198 2.78 21.86 -0.76
N ILE A 199 1.90 20.97 -0.30
CA ILE A 199 2.18 20.10 0.85
C ILE A 199 2.98 18.88 0.35
N PRO A 200 4.21 18.65 0.85
CA PRO A 200 5.01 17.50 0.44
C PRO A 200 4.44 16.17 0.95
N CYS A 201 5.02 15.08 0.47
CA CYS A 201 4.79 13.76 1.00
C CYS A 201 5.31 13.65 2.44
N PHE A 202 4.62 12.84 3.25
CA PHE A 202 5.12 12.49 4.57
C PHE A 202 6.33 11.55 4.50
N LEU A 203 7.09 11.49 5.59
CA LEU A 203 8.18 10.56 5.79
C LEU A 203 7.76 9.51 6.83
N ALA A 204 7.91 8.24 6.48
CA ALA A 204 7.60 7.08 7.32
C ALA A 204 8.66 5.98 7.11
N GLY A 205 8.51 4.83 7.77
CA GLY A 205 9.39 3.67 7.65
C GLY A 205 9.46 3.05 6.25
N ARG A 206 8.49 3.35 5.39
CA ARG A 206 8.52 3.01 3.96
C ARG A 206 8.77 4.26 3.11
N SER A 207 9.63 4.13 2.10
CA SER A 207 9.98 5.19 1.14
C SER A 207 8.74 5.90 0.54
N PRO A 208 8.80 7.25 0.32
CA PRO A 208 7.64 8.05 -0.06
C PRO A 208 6.98 7.69 -1.41
N PHE A 209 7.65 6.93 -2.28
CA PHE A 209 7.07 6.52 -3.57
C PHE A 209 5.84 5.59 -3.43
N CYS A 210 5.68 4.90 -2.29
CA CYS A 210 4.48 4.11 -1.98
C CYS A 210 3.42 4.85 -1.15
N LEU A 211 3.58 6.14 -0.90
CA LEU A 211 2.51 6.97 -0.32
C LEU A 211 1.39 7.32 -1.33
N SER A 212 1.36 6.61 -2.48
CA SER A 212 0.22 6.55 -3.40
C SER A 212 -1.05 6.09 -2.71
N ALA A 213 -0.93 5.49 -1.52
CA ALA A 213 -2.03 5.30 -0.59
C ALA A 213 -2.03 6.41 0.49
N PRO A 214 -2.67 7.57 0.24
CA PRO A 214 -3.23 8.37 1.32
C PRO A 214 -4.49 7.65 1.77
N ARG A 215 -4.31 6.49 2.36
CA ARG A 215 -5.42 5.76 2.93
C ARG A 215 -5.18 5.62 4.41
N LEU A 216 -5.85 6.51 5.14
CA LEU A 216 -6.53 6.37 6.43
C LEU A 216 -5.90 5.52 7.57
N THR A 217 -5.20 4.38 7.35
CA THR A 217 -4.54 3.61 8.44
C THR A 217 -3.40 4.37 9.07
N PHE A 218 -2.58 5.05 8.26
CA PHE A 218 -1.46 5.78 8.83
C PHE A 218 -1.99 6.84 9.80
N ARG A 219 -3.10 7.53 9.49
CA ARG A 219 -3.75 8.51 10.39
C ARG A 219 -4.28 7.90 11.70
N HIS A 220 -4.82 6.67 11.68
CA HIS A 220 -5.29 5.98 12.89
C HIS A 220 -4.11 5.58 13.80
N TRP A 221 -3.01 5.10 13.21
CA TRP A 221 -1.76 4.84 13.92
C TRP A 221 -1.12 6.15 14.44
N VAL A 222 -1.01 7.20 13.61
CA VAL A 222 -0.51 8.55 13.97
C VAL A 222 -1.27 9.21 15.11
N ARG A 223 -2.57 8.88 15.30
CA ARG A 223 -3.41 9.54 16.33
C ARG A 223 -3.59 8.73 17.60
N ARG A 224 -3.56 7.39 17.55
CA ARG A 224 -3.55 6.54 18.76
C ARG A 224 -2.17 6.47 19.38
N MET A 225 -1.15 6.49 18.53
CA MET A 225 0.20 6.75 18.97
C MET A 225 0.43 8.24 18.83
N ASP A 226 0.26 8.98 19.92
CA ASP A 226 0.91 10.28 19.99
C ASP A 226 2.39 10.03 19.69
N PHE A 227 2.88 10.43 18.51
CA PHE A 227 4.28 10.17 18.13
C PHE A 227 5.28 10.86 19.04
N SER A 228 4.84 11.92 19.75
CA SER A 228 5.60 12.53 20.84
C SER A 228 5.61 11.67 22.12
N SER A 229 4.82 10.59 22.16
CA SER A 229 4.82 9.53 23.16
C SER A 229 5.42 8.20 22.65
N VAL A 230 5.57 8.01 21.33
CA VAL A 230 6.23 6.83 20.76
C VAL A 230 7.71 6.92 21.01
N LYS A 231 8.14 6.31 22.10
CA LYS A 231 9.55 6.14 22.39
C LYS A 231 10.12 5.04 21.49
N GLN A 232 11.37 5.22 21.14
CA GLN A 232 12.29 4.30 20.50
C GLN A 232 13.52 4.34 21.41
N ALA A 233 13.32 3.85 22.64
CA ALA A 233 14.42 3.54 23.53
C ALA A 233 15.01 2.17 23.14
N HIS A 234 16.31 1.99 23.32
CA HIS A 234 17.06 0.73 23.10
C HIS A 234 16.23 -0.51 23.49
N ALA A 235 15.65 -1.20 22.50
CA ALA A 235 14.91 -2.47 22.53
C ALA A 235 13.40 -2.52 22.92
N PRO A 236 12.86 -2.02 24.05
CA PRO A 236 11.53 -2.45 24.51
C PRO A 236 10.33 -1.71 23.89
N THR A 237 10.45 -0.48 23.39
CA THR A 237 9.27 0.23 22.83
C THR A 237 9.01 -0.08 21.35
N VAL A 238 10.05 -0.38 20.55
CA VAL A 238 9.90 -0.98 19.22
C VAL A 238 9.16 -2.32 19.33
N SER A 239 9.50 -3.09 20.36
CA SER A 239 8.83 -4.35 20.70
C SER A 239 7.33 -4.16 21.02
N ILE A 240 6.90 -3.08 21.69
CA ILE A 240 5.48 -2.86 22.00
C ILE A 240 4.65 -2.55 20.74
N SER A 241 5.14 -1.72 19.84
CA SER A 241 4.43 -1.40 18.60
C SER A 241 4.36 -2.59 17.67
N GLY A 242 5.48 -3.30 17.45
CA GLY A 242 5.49 -4.54 16.66
C GLY A 242 4.56 -5.60 17.25
N ASN A 243 4.57 -5.79 18.57
CA ASN A 243 3.65 -6.71 19.25
C ASN A 243 2.18 -6.33 19.06
N ASN A 244 1.83 -5.04 19.04
CA ASN A 244 0.47 -4.62 18.73
C ASN A 244 0.08 -4.94 17.28
N VAL A 245 0.99 -4.73 16.31
CA VAL A 245 0.74 -5.09 14.90
C VAL A 245 0.55 -6.61 14.78
N GLN A 246 1.40 -7.40 15.42
CA GLN A 246 1.26 -8.86 15.47
C GLN A 246 -0.07 -9.27 16.09
N LYS A 247 -0.38 -8.77 17.28
CA LYS A 247 -1.61 -9.12 18.00
C LYS A 247 -2.85 -8.81 17.17
N ILE A 248 -2.97 -7.60 16.62
CA ILE A 248 -4.12 -7.23 15.79
C ILE A 248 -4.18 -8.12 14.54
N THR A 249 -3.03 -8.37 13.90
CA THR A 249 -2.96 -9.19 12.69
C THR A 249 -3.41 -10.63 12.93
N TYR A 250 -2.81 -11.31 13.91
CA TYR A 250 -3.05 -12.74 14.15
C TYR A 250 -4.33 -13.01 14.93
N LYS A 251 -4.74 -12.10 15.82
CA LYS A 251 -5.94 -12.29 16.66
C LYS A 251 -7.21 -11.74 16.02
N ASP A 252 -7.14 -10.60 15.35
CA ASP A 252 -8.34 -9.87 14.93
C ASP A 252 -8.52 -9.89 13.40
N TRP A 253 -7.46 -9.75 12.62
CA TRP A 253 -7.56 -9.59 11.17
C TRP A 253 -7.51 -10.90 10.38
N LEU A 254 -6.52 -11.77 10.62
CA LEU A 254 -6.35 -13.04 9.91
C LEU A 254 -7.55 -13.99 10.08
N PRO A 255 -8.18 -14.13 11.27
CA PRO A 255 -9.38 -14.95 11.40
C PRO A 255 -10.56 -14.45 10.55
N LEU A 256 -10.66 -13.12 10.35
CA LEU A 256 -11.69 -12.54 9.49
C LEU A 256 -11.39 -12.71 8.00
N LEU A 257 -10.11 -12.85 7.63
CA LEU A 257 -9.67 -13.12 6.25
C LEU A 257 -9.82 -14.61 5.90
N LEU A 258 -9.28 -15.50 6.73
CA LEU A 258 -9.18 -16.93 6.47
C LEU A 258 -10.45 -17.70 6.85
N GLY A 259 -11.27 -17.15 7.75
CA GLY A 259 -12.52 -17.77 8.18
C GLY A 259 -12.29 -19.18 8.73
N SER A 260 -13.00 -20.16 8.19
CA SER A 260 -12.89 -21.57 8.60
C SER A 260 -11.52 -22.18 8.34
N GLU A 261 -10.74 -21.63 7.42
CA GLU A 261 -9.41 -22.15 7.06
C GLU A 261 -8.32 -21.73 8.06
N MET A 262 -8.63 -20.82 9.00
CA MET A 262 -7.64 -20.26 9.93
C MET A 262 -6.88 -21.36 10.69
N SER A 263 -7.57 -22.33 11.28
CA SER A 263 -6.93 -23.39 12.07
C SER A 263 -6.15 -24.39 11.23
N HIS A 264 -6.49 -24.54 9.95
CA HIS A 264 -5.77 -25.40 9.01
C HIS A 264 -4.49 -24.74 8.50
N VAL A 265 -4.54 -23.44 8.19
CA VAL A 265 -3.40 -22.67 7.66
C VAL A 265 -2.48 -22.18 8.78
N LEU A 266 -3.03 -21.76 9.91
CA LEU A 266 -2.31 -21.21 11.07
C LEU A 266 -2.75 -21.92 12.36
N PRO A 267 -2.16 -23.09 12.66
CA PRO A 267 -2.42 -23.79 13.92
C PRO A 267 -1.92 -22.99 15.14
N PRO A 268 -2.32 -23.38 16.37
CA PRO A 268 -1.85 -22.73 17.59
C PRO A 268 -0.33 -22.66 17.66
N HIS A 269 0.19 -21.49 18.06
CA HIS A 269 1.63 -21.28 18.17
C HIS A 269 2.23 -22.18 19.27
N ILE A 270 3.21 -23.01 18.90
CA ILE A 270 3.87 -23.97 19.81
C ILE A 270 5.23 -23.48 20.33
N GLY A 271 5.72 -22.32 19.86
CA GLY A 271 7.03 -21.79 20.17
C GLY A 271 7.79 -21.34 18.93
N TYR A 272 8.91 -20.67 19.14
CA TYR A 272 9.84 -20.30 18.08
C TYR A 272 10.61 -21.53 17.57
N ASN A 273 10.76 -21.63 16.25
CA ASN A 273 11.56 -22.63 15.56
C ASN A 273 12.56 -21.89 14.65
N ASP A 274 13.86 -22.08 14.87
CA ASP A 274 14.94 -21.43 14.13
C ASP A 274 15.27 -22.13 12.79
N GLU A 275 14.68 -23.31 12.55
CA GLU A 275 14.78 -24.02 11.28
C GLU A 275 13.79 -23.52 10.21
N GLU A 276 12.79 -22.71 10.60
CA GLU A 276 11.80 -22.14 9.68
C GLU A 276 12.39 -21.02 8.81
N ASP A 277 11.95 -20.95 7.55
CA ASP A 277 12.30 -19.86 6.64
C ASP A 277 11.30 -18.70 6.79
N PRO A 278 11.68 -17.56 7.39
CA PRO A 278 10.75 -16.45 7.63
C PRO A 278 10.63 -15.51 6.43
N ARG A 279 11.23 -15.83 5.27
CA ARG A 279 11.22 -14.94 4.10
C ARG A 279 9.84 -14.88 3.44
N ILE A 280 9.49 -13.71 2.92
CA ILE A 280 8.31 -13.55 2.05
C ILE A 280 8.59 -14.20 0.70
N SER A 281 7.69 -15.08 0.27
CA SER A 281 7.75 -15.66 -1.07
C SER A 281 7.35 -14.65 -2.14
N ASN A 282 7.95 -14.74 -3.33
CA ASN A 282 7.59 -13.87 -4.46
C ASN A 282 6.09 -13.95 -4.79
N ALA A 283 5.50 -15.15 -4.74
CA ALA A 283 4.08 -15.38 -4.96
C ALA A 283 3.18 -14.62 -3.96
N PHE A 284 3.60 -14.47 -2.70
CA PHE A 284 2.85 -13.73 -1.70
C PHE A 284 2.66 -12.26 -2.08
N THR A 285 3.68 -11.62 -2.66
CA THR A 285 3.64 -10.20 -3.09
C THR A 285 2.58 -9.91 -4.18
N ILE A 286 2.08 -10.97 -4.83
CA ILE A 286 0.99 -10.93 -5.82
C ILE A 286 -0.31 -11.37 -5.16
N ALA A 287 -0.32 -12.49 -4.45
CA ALA A 287 -1.52 -13.06 -3.84
C ALA A 287 -2.16 -12.12 -2.81
N PHE A 288 -1.34 -11.43 -2.00
CA PHE A 288 -1.81 -10.53 -0.96
C PHE A 288 -2.46 -9.25 -1.51
N ARG A 289 -2.26 -8.97 -2.81
CA ARG A 289 -2.99 -7.92 -3.55
C ARG A 289 -4.47 -8.22 -3.75
N MET A 290 -4.96 -9.36 -3.29
CA MET A 290 -6.41 -9.62 -3.15
C MET A 290 -7.13 -8.45 -2.45
N GLY A 291 -6.46 -7.73 -1.55
CA GLY A 291 -7.00 -6.54 -0.89
C GLY A 291 -7.46 -5.43 -1.85
N HIS A 292 -7.00 -5.41 -3.11
CA HIS A 292 -7.48 -4.48 -4.12
C HIS A 292 -8.97 -4.64 -4.45
N THR A 293 -9.56 -5.84 -4.24
CA THR A 293 -11.01 -6.04 -4.43
C THR A 293 -11.85 -5.42 -3.32
N LEU A 294 -11.23 -5.04 -2.20
CA LEU A 294 -11.89 -4.46 -1.04
C LEU A 294 -11.89 -2.92 -1.08
N VAL A 295 -11.32 -2.33 -2.12
CA VAL A 295 -11.15 -0.88 -2.25
C VAL A 295 -12.45 -0.21 -2.64
N HIS A 296 -12.90 0.74 -1.82
CA HIS A 296 -14.07 1.54 -2.13
C HIS A 296 -13.71 2.71 -3.08
N PRO A 297 -14.53 3.03 -4.11
CA PRO A 297 -14.25 4.10 -5.07
C PRO A 297 -14.37 5.52 -4.50
N VAL A 298 -14.90 5.64 -3.27
CA VAL A 298 -15.12 6.92 -2.58
C VAL A 298 -14.51 6.84 -1.17
N VAL A 299 -13.79 7.89 -0.79
CA VAL A 299 -13.32 8.14 0.57
C VAL A 299 -14.34 9.05 1.25
N TYR A 300 -15.06 8.50 2.22
CA TYR A 300 -16.03 9.23 3.02
C TYR A 300 -15.34 9.97 4.16
N ARG A 301 -15.79 11.18 4.47
CA ARG A 301 -15.32 11.94 5.62
C ARG A 301 -16.48 12.14 6.54
N LEU A 302 -16.36 11.64 7.76
CA LEU A 302 -17.34 11.88 8.81
C LEU A 302 -16.91 13.08 9.65
N GLY A 303 -17.79 13.65 10.45
CA GLY A 303 -17.57 14.71 11.42
C GLY A 303 -17.93 14.20 12.81
N ASP A 304 -18.16 15.14 13.73
CA ASP A 304 -18.67 14.81 15.05
C ASP A 304 -20.01 14.04 14.97
N GLY A 305 -20.14 13.03 15.83
CA GLY A 305 -21.31 12.16 15.86
C GLY A 305 -21.47 11.25 14.64
N TYR A 306 -20.38 10.92 13.91
CA TYR A 306 -20.38 10.07 12.72
C TYR A 306 -21.26 10.61 11.56
N ARG A 307 -21.55 11.91 11.56
CA ARG A 307 -22.30 12.55 10.48
C ARG A 307 -21.40 12.86 9.29
N PRO A 308 -21.90 12.98 8.05
CA PRO A 308 -21.09 13.43 6.93
C PRO A 308 -20.41 14.78 7.22
N HIS A 309 -19.15 14.90 6.86
CA HIS A 309 -18.38 16.13 7.05
C HIS A 309 -19.02 17.29 6.28
N PRO A 310 -19.14 18.51 6.86
CA PRO A 310 -19.84 19.62 6.22
C PRO A 310 -19.24 20.06 4.88
N THR A 311 -17.93 19.88 4.71
CA THR A 311 -17.23 20.10 3.44
C THR A 311 -16.69 18.79 2.89
N ASN A 312 -16.85 18.52 1.60
CA ASN A 312 -16.31 17.33 0.92
C ASN A 312 -16.54 16.00 1.68
N PRO A 313 -17.80 15.64 2.03
CA PRO A 313 -18.11 14.42 2.80
C PRO A 313 -17.80 13.11 2.05
N ALA A 314 -17.67 13.18 0.73
CA ALA A 314 -17.40 12.04 -0.15
C ALA A 314 -16.45 12.52 -1.24
N VAL A 315 -15.22 11.98 -1.25
CA VAL A 315 -14.19 12.34 -2.22
C VAL A 315 -13.91 11.13 -3.10
N PRO A 316 -14.00 11.23 -4.44
CA PRO A 316 -13.60 10.15 -5.33
C PRO A 316 -12.16 9.72 -5.07
N LEU A 317 -11.90 8.42 -4.98
CA LEU A 317 -10.60 7.86 -4.62
C LEU A 317 -9.45 8.36 -5.51
N HIS A 318 -9.71 8.54 -6.81
CA HIS A 318 -8.70 9.04 -7.74
C HIS A 318 -8.21 10.47 -7.41
N GLN A 319 -9.01 11.25 -6.68
CA GLN A 319 -8.65 12.60 -6.20
C GLN A 319 -8.02 12.61 -4.82
N THR A 320 -7.83 11.44 -4.21
CA THR A 320 -7.16 11.34 -2.91
C THR A 320 -5.73 10.91 -3.06
N PHE A 321 -5.34 10.12 -4.06
CA PHE A 321 -3.96 9.65 -4.28
C PHE A 321 -2.93 10.78 -4.14
N PHE A 322 -1.89 10.52 -3.33
CA PHE A 322 -0.83 11.46 -2.92
C PHE A 322 -1.29 12.82 -2.34
N SER A 323 -2.57 13.02 -2.05
CA SER A 323 -3.13 14.31 -1.64
C SER A 323 -2.92 14.58 -0.15
N THR A 324 -1.66 14.62 0.31
CA THR A 324 -1.30 14.91 1.72
C THR A 324 -1.83 16.25 2.20
N TRP A 325 -2.04 17.20 1.29
CA TRP A 325 -2.68 18.49 1.59
C TRP A 325 -4.07 18.33 2.21
N ARG A 326 -4.85 17.30 1.83
CA ARG A 326 -6.16 17.04 2.42
C ARG A 326 -6.06 16.69 3.90
N ILE A 327 -5.02 15.92 4.27
CA ILE A 327 -4.75 15.56 5.67
C ILE A 327 -4.42 16.81 6.48
N VAL A 328 -3.54 17.67 5.95
CA VAL A 328 -3.02 18.86 6.65
C VAL A 328 -4.03 20.01 6.70
N LYS A 329 -4.77 20.24 5.61
CA LYS A 329 -5.63 21.43 5.43
C LYS A 329 -7.12 21.13 5.64
N GLU A 330 -7.59 19.93 5.29
CA GLU A 330 -9.01 19.55 5.42
C GLU A 330 -9.28 18.69 6.68
N GLY A 331 -8.25 18.28 7.41
CA GLY A 331 -8.34 17.30 8.49
C GLY A 331 -8.76 17.82 9.88
N LYS A 332 -9.03 19.11 10.05
CA LYS A 332 -8.99 19.82 11.34
C LYS A 332 -10.24 19.76 12.25
N LEU A 333 -11.24 18.93 11.96
CA LEU A 333 -12.61 19.19 12.45
C LEU A 333 -13.28 18.13 13.34
N ALA A 334 -12.56 17.29 14.09
CA ALA A 334 -13.25 16.53 15.15
C ALA A 334 -12.41 16.20 16.38
N HIS A 335 -13.09 16.21 17.53
CA HIS A 335 -12.61 15.63 18.78
C HIS A 335 -12.45 14.10 18.68
N TYR A 336 -13.20 13.48 17.75
CA TYR A 336 -13.05 12.09 17.30
C TYR A 336 -12.88 12.05 15.79
N ASP A 337 -11.67 11.71 15.36
CA ASP A 337 -11.19 11.85 13.99
C ASP A 337 -12.16 11.38 12.87
N ASN A 338 -12.55 12.34 12.02
CA ASN A 338 -13.37 12.25 10.79
C ASN A 338 -13.11 11.01 9.90
N VAL A 339 -11.86 10.57 9.86
CA VAL A 339 -11.36 9.44 9.07
C VAL A 339 -11.42 8.12 9.86
N THR A 340 -11.16 8.19 11.16
CA THR A 340 -11.25 7.05 12.07
C THR A 340 -12.70 6.60 12.22
N CYS A 341 -13.63 7.55 12.30
CA CYS A 341 -15.07 7.27 12.32
C CYS A 341 -15.52 6.52 11.06
N GLN A 342 -14.95 6.82 9.89
CA GLN A 342 -15.25 6.14 8.62
C GLN A 342 -14.80 4.67 8.63
N LEU A 343 -13.59 4.40 9.13
CA LEU A 343 -13.03 3.05 9.13
C LEU A 343 -13.74 2.12 10.13
N VAL A 344 -14.36 2.66 11.17
CA VAL A 344 -15.12 1.90 12.19
C VAL A 344 -16.62 1.83 11.87
N GLY A 345 -17.18 2.82 11.16
CA GLY A 345 -18.61 2.96 10.88
C GLY A 345 -19.24 1.95 9.92
N GLY A 346 -18.51 0.92 9.47
CA GLY A 346 -19.06 -0.16 8.64
C GLY A 346 -20.07 -1.06 9.35
N VAL A 347 -20.25 -0.90 10.67
CA VAL A 347 -21.23 -1.63 11.47
C VAL A 347 -22.29 -0.66 12.01
N GLN A 348 -22.93 0.12 11.13
CA GLN A 348 -24.25 0.66 11.48
C GLN A 348 -25.30 -0.34 11.04
N ARG A 349 -25.86 -1.03 12.04
CA ARG A 349 -27.13 -1.77 11.93
C ARG A 349 -28.16 -0.82 11.32
N GLN A 350 -28.81 -1.26 10.24
CA GLN A 350 -30.13 -0.75 9.89
C GLN A 350 -31.11 -1.08 11.00
#